data_AF-A0A1J4JMD0-F1
#
_entry.id   AF-A0A1J4JMD0-F1
#
_cell.length_a   1.000
_cell.length_b   1.000
_cell.length_c   1.000
_cell.angle_alpha   90.00
_cell.angle_beta   90.00
_cell.angle_gamma   90.00
#
_symmetry.space_group_name_H-M   'P 1'
#
loop_
_entity.id
_entity.type
_entity.pdbx_description
1 polymer ?
#
loop_
_entity_poly.entity_id
_entity_poly.type
_entity_poly.pdbx_seq_one_letter_code
_entity_poly.pdbx_strand_id
1 'polypeptide(L)'
;MIKEDLFRNSTKDVKNAHQIDKGLDTGDVNRFLEFSDTVPIQLLNSLYLMFNENTFLEGSSKTIELLIYHSMKICPETFNDLISGFINPENSEEQRKEDLIKLYIAIKNAPPEVELPLPQNLIDILFCYFPNPLIVLVTSELINRDYTWSYNFVQKVMEGKRSHKNPLSLFFIDLIHACFNEGLNLLNSLLTYKEYLIYLEGIFMELISNVSNVDIKSKILIFQILSKFFEGDDLFLTLLLEYEKVSELFLPIENDIELTEAILSFSNEVTKSNESQTFEFLQKSAFFNFLNEFWIYSLNNNLSDSKNSCVDVMNGKCFELSCLINERIIRTKKKEGISFLFEIGIIPSFCQMKEKFNYKSFQIFMHLLMLCVKRGNNNQILDILSLLSLVEIANYADSIEKDEAAPFLKKIATTILNYEKNGKKYFIDEETYHELLEIAKLEDKEDSKITEFLNFINPVFE
;
A
#
# COMPACT_ATOMS: atom_id res chain seq x y z
N MET A 1 -33.62 -22.59 3.68
CA MET A 1 -32.51 -23.25 4.38
C MET A 1 -32.11 -22.51 5.65
N ILE A 2 -31.40 -21.37 5.61
CA ILE A 2 -30.90 -20.69 6.84
C ILE A 2 -32.02 -20.26 7.83
N LYS A 3 -33.16 -19.80 7.31
CA LYS A 3 -34.33 -19.44 8.12
C LYS A 3 -34.93 -20.63 8.87
N GLU A 4 -34.81 -21.85 8.34
CA GLU A 4 -35.34 -23.07 8.98
C GLU A 4 -34.36 -23.62 10.03
N ASP A 5 -33.05 -23.42 9.84
CA ASP A 5 -32.02 -23.84 10.80
C ASP A 5 -32.00 -22.97 12.07
N LEU A 6 -32.23 -21.65 11.94
CA LEU A 6 -32.42 -20.75 13.09
C LEU A 6 -33.68 -21.08 13.90
N PHE A 7 -34.77 -21.47 13.24
CA PHE A 7 -36.02 -21.82 13.92
C PHE A 7 -35.97 -23.21 14.60
N ARG A 8 -35.22 -24.17 14.05
CA ARG A 8 -35.00 -25.49 14.68
C ARG A 8 -34.24 -25.42 16.01
N ASN A 9 -33.36 -24.43 16.19
CA ASN A 9 -32.64 -24.23 17.45
C ASN A 9 -33.48 -23.54 18.55
N SER A 10 -34.54 -22.81 18.17
CA SER A 10 -35.40 -22.08 19.12
C SER A 10 -36.46 -22.93 19.83
N THR A 11 -36.68 -24.17 19.39
CA THR A 11 -37.81 -25.02 19.84
C THR A 11 -37.40 -26.31 20.57
N LYS A 12 -36.09 -26.55 20.77
CA LYS A 12 -35.62 -27.66 21.59
C LYS A 12 -35.27 -27.15 22.98
N ASP A 13 -35.99 -27.65 23.99
CA ASP A 13 -35.61 -27.50 25.39
C ASP A 13 -34.12 -27.85 25.56
N VAL A 14 -33.34 -26.82 25.88
CA VAL A 14 -31.90 -26.88 26.05
C VAL A 14 -31.61 -27.73 27.28
N LYS A 15 -31.47 -29.03 27.08
CA LYS A 15 -30.99 -29.93 28.13
C LYS A 15 -29.81 -30.80 27.77
N ASN A 16 -29.29 -30.81 26.54
CA ASN A 16 -27.97 -31.39 26.23
C ASN A 16 -27.51 -30.92 24.84
N ALA A 17 -26.51 -30.04 24.78
CA ALA A 17 -25.88 -29.58 23.54
C ALA A 17 -24.97 -30.64 22.88
N HIS A 18 -24.76 -31.81 23.50
CA HIS A 18 -23.89 -32.89 22.99
C HIS A 18 -24.58 -33.88 22.02
N GLN A 19 -25.67 -33.49 21.35
CA GLN A 19 -26.36 -34.36 20.38
C GLN A 19 -26.63 -33.68 19.03
N ILE A 20 -25.85 -32.68 18.66
CA ILE A 20 -25.82 -32.17 17.28
C ILE A 20 -24.55 -32.69 16.64
N ASP A 21 -24.50 -34.00 16.44
CA ASP A 21 -23.57 -34.58 15.48
C ASP A 21 -24.26 -35.74 14.77
N LYS A 22 -23.99 -35.86 13.47
CA LYS A 22 -24.62 -36.74 12.45
C LYS A 22 -25.82 -36.15 11.72
N GLY A 23 -25.51 -35.28 10.76
CA GLY A 23 -26.30 -35.17 9.55
C GLY A 23 -26.17 -33.83 8.88
N LEU A 24 -25.06 -33.61 8.17
CA LEU A 24 -24.98 -32.86 6.90
C LEU A 24 -23.50 -32.84 6.46
N ASP A 25 -23.19 -33.82 5.61
CA ASP A 25 -21.92 -33.97 4.90
C ASP A 25 -21.89 -33.03 3.69
N THR A 26 -21.82 -31.72 3.96
CA THR A 26 -21.59 -30.68 2.95
C THR A 26 -20.58 -29.70 3.52
N GLY A 27 -19.35 -29.74 3.00
CA GLY A 27 -18.15 -29.05 3.49
C GLY A 27 -18.14 -27.52 3.40
N ASP A 28 -19.18 -26.87 3.90
CA ASP A 28 -19.21 -25.44 4.22
C ASP A 28 -19.99 -25.28 5.53
N VAL A 29 -19.36 -25.64 6.66
CA VAL A 29 -19.88 -25.25 7.96
C VAL A 29 -19.67 -23.74 8.08
N ASN A 30 -20.77 -23.02 8.19
CA ASN A 30 -20.78 -21.57 8.30
C ASN A 30 -20.07 -21.17 9.61
N ARG A 31 -18.83 -20.66 9.53
CA ARG A 31 -18.03 -20.16 10.68
C ARG A 31 -18.79 -19.15 11.57
N PHE A 32 -19.89 -18.58 11.04
CA PHE A 32 -20.89 -17.80 11.75
C PHE A 32 -21.47 -18.49 13.01
N LEU A 33 -21.65 -19.81 12.99
CA LEU A 33 -22.31 -20.53 14.09
C LEU A 33 -21.38 -20.90 15.25
N GLU A 34 -20.06 -20.85 15.04
CA GLU A 34 -19.06 -21.22 16.07
C GLU A 34 -19.04 -20.24 17.26
N PHE A 35 -19.47 -18.99 17.10
CA PHE A 35 -19.51 -17.98 18.18
C PHE A 35 -20.92 -17.55 18.57
N SER A 36 -21.95 -18.17 17.99
CA SER A 36 -23.35 -17.78 18.19
C SER A 36 -23.82 -17.92 19.65
N ASP A 37 -23.21 -18.83 20.40
CA ASP A 37 -23.49 -19.05 21.82
C ASP A 37 -22.97 -17.92 22.74
N THR A 38 -22.09 -17.06 22.21
CA THR A 38 -21.47 -15.96 22.97
C THR A 38 -22.16 -14.61 22.73
N VAL A 39 -23.08 -14.54 21.76
CA VAL A 39 -23.78 -13.30 21.37
C VAL A 39 -25.28 -13.45 21.67
N PRO A 40 -25.93 -12.49 22.35
CA PRO A 40 -27.37 -12.57 22.64
C PRO A 40 -28.22 -12.78 21.38
N ILE A 41 -29.08 -13.81 21.38
CA ILE A 41 -29.85 -14.22 20.20
C ILE A 41 -30.76 -13.12 19.63
N GLN A 42 -31.25 -12.20 20.46
CA GLN A 42 -32.05 -11.05 20.02
C GLN A 42 -31.23 -10.03 19.21
N LEU A 43 -29.93 -9.96 19.48
CA LEU A 43 -28.99 -9.08 18.80
C LEU A 43 -28.56 -9.68 17.46
N LEU A 44 -28.26 -10.99 17.41
CA LEU A 44 -28.02 -11.71 16.14
C LEU A 44 -29.22 -11.56 15.17
N ASN A 45 -30.44 -11.65 15.70
CA ASN A 45 -31.67 -11.44 14.93
C ASN A 45 -31.83 -10.00 14.43
N SER A 46 -31.32 -9.01 15.16
CA SER A 46 -31.38 -7.59 14.79
C SER A 46 -30.31 -7.24 13.73
N LEU A 47 -29.12 -7.83 13.82
CA LEU A 47 -28.05 -7.69 12.82
C LEU A 47 -28.42 -8.29 11.46
N TYR A 48 -29.12 -9.43 11.48
CA TYR A 48 -29.63 -10.06 10.25
C TYR A 48 -30.54 -9.13 9.43
N LEU A 49 -31.25 -8.20 10.08
CA LEU A 49 -32.13 -7.25 9.40
C LEU A 49 -31.38 -6.04 8.80
N MET A 50 -30.11 -5.84 9.15
CA MET A 50 -29.32 -4.65 8.75
C MET A 50 -28.37 -4.89 7.57
N PHE A 51 -28.12 -6.14 7.18
CA PHE A 51 -27.20 -6.48 6.09
C PHE A 51 -27.95 -7.08 4.89
N ASN A 52 -27.48 -6.80 3.67
CA ASN A 52 -27.94 -7.49 2.46
C ASN A 52 -27.03 -8.69 2.16
N GLU A 53 -27.46 -9.64 1.32
CA GLU A 53 -26.72 -10.90 1.03
C GLU A 53 -25.26 -10.66 0.62
N ASN A 54 -24.96 -9.54 -0.05
CA ASN A 54 -23.62 -9.20 -0.54
C ASN A 54 -22.69 -8.58 0.52
N THR A 55 -23.24 -8.00 1.59
CA THR A 55 -22.48 -7.36 2.69
C THR A 55 -22.56 -8.14 3.99
N PHE A 56 -23.37 -9.20 4.02
CA PHE A 56 -23.68 -9.98 5.22
C PHE A 56 -22.44 -10.62 5.82
N LEU A 57 -21.60 -11.31 5.04
CA LEU A 57 -20.44 -12.03 5.57
C LEU A 57 -19.40 -11.09 6.21
N GLU A 58 -19.01 -10.03 5.51
CA GLU A 58 -17.98 -9.10 6.00
C GLU A 58 -18.53 -8.15 7.09
N GLY A 59 -19.76 -7.66 6.92
CA GLY A 59 -20.44 -6.80 7.88
C GLY A 59 -20.80 -7.52 9.18
N SER A 60 -21.23 -8.78 9.12
CA SER A 60 -21.57 -9.56 10.32
C SER A 60 -20.33 -9.93 11.14
N SER A 61 -19.24 -10.34 10.51
CA SER A 61 -17.98 -10.68 11.20
C SER A 61 -17.44 -9.49 11.99
N LYS A 62 -17.34 -8.32 11.37
CA LYS A 62 -16.87 -7.09 12.03
C LYS A 62 -17.80 -6.65 13.17
N THR A 63 -19.10 -6.86 13.00
CA THR A 63 -20.06 -6.52 14.04
C THR A 63 -19.97 -7.47 15.23
N ILE A 64 -19.77 -8.76 15.00
CA ILE A 64 -19.56 -9.75 16.07
C ILE A 64 -18.28 -9.45 16.84
N GLU A 65 -17.19 -9.12 16.14
CA GLU A 65 -15.93 -8.69 16.80
C GLU A 65 -16.17 -7.50 17.74
N LEU A 66 -16.90 -6.48 17.26
CA LEU A 66 -17.25 -5.30 18.07
C LEU A 66 -18.14 -5.65 19.26
N LEU A 67 -19.06 -6.59 19.11
CA LEU A 67 -19.95 -7.02 20.19
C LEU A 67 -19.23 -7.82 21.27
N ILE A 68 -18.32 -8.71 20.88
CA ILE A 68 -17.44 -9.42 21.81
C ILE A 68 -16.57 -8.42 22.57
N TYR A 69 -15.98 -7.45 21.88
CA TYR A 69 -15.23 -6.39 22.54
C TYR A 69 -16.09 -5.57 23.53
N HIS A 70 -17.29 -5.15 23.12
CA HIS A 70 -18.18 -4.37 23.97
C HIS A 70 -18.68 -5.14 25.20
N SER A 71 -18.98 -6.43 25.07
CA SER A 71 -19.39 -7.27 26.21
C SER A 71 -18.24 -7.42 27.21
N MET A 72 -17.01 -7.56 26.73
CA MET A 72 -15.82 -7.65 27.58
C MET A 72 -15.47 -6.33 28.27
N LYS A 73 -15.68 -5.19 27.60
CA LYS A 73 -15.47 -3.86 28.21
C LYS A 73 -16.36 -3.64 29.44
N ILE A 74 -17.57 -4.19 29.45
CA ILE A 74 -18.53 -4.05 30.56
C ILE A 74 -18.16 -4.95 31.74
N CYS A 75 -17.40 -6.03 31.51
CA CYS A 75 -16.98 -7.00 32.52
C CYS A 75 -15.44 -7.19 32.52
N PRO A 76 -14.65 -6.31 33.15
CA PRO A 76 -13.18 -6.35 33.10
C PRO A 76 -12.53 -7.62 33.68
N GLU A 77 -13.21 -8.30 34.59
CA GLU A 77 -12.80 -9.60 35.18
C GLU A 77 -12.56 -10.67 34.09
N THR A 78 -13.16 -10.49 32.90
CA THR A 78 -13.04 -11.41 31.75
C THR A 78 -11.63 -11.60 31.21
N PHE A 79 -10.72 -10.62 31.24
CA PHE A 79 -9.39 -10.82 30.64
C PHE A 79 -8.55 -11.86 31.40
N ASN A 80 -8.54 -11.78 32.73
CA ASN A 80 -7.84 -12.75 33.56
C ASN A 80 -8.49 -14.13 33.49
N ASP A 81 -9.82 -14.19 33.38
CA ASP A 81 -10.56 -15.43 33.22
C ASP A 81 -10.26 -16.09 31.88
N LEU A 82 -10.18 -15.33 30.78
CA LEU A 82 -9.81 -15.85 29.45
C LEU A 82 -8.37 -16.34 29.42
N ILE A 83 -7.44 -15.61 30.03
CA ILE A 83 -6.03 -16.03 30.12
C ILE A 83 -5.93 -17.31 30.97
N SER A 84 -6.63 -17.36 32.11
CA SER A 84 -6.65 -18.55 32.97
C SER A 84 -7.31 -19.73 32.27
N GLY A 85 -8.39 -19.48 31.53
CA GLY A 85 -9.12 -20.46 30.74
C GLY A 85 -8.26 -21.06 29.63
N PHE A 86 -7.49 -20.22 28.94
CA PHE A 86 -6.51 -20.63 27.94
C PHE A 86 -5.36 -21.47 28.53
N ILE A 87 -4.76 -21.03 29.64
CA ILE A 87 -3.59 -21.70 30.24
C ILE A 87 -3.98 -23.03 30.91
N ASN A 88 -5.20 -23.13 31.44
CA ASN A 88 -5.63 -24.29 32.21
C ASN A 88 -5.62 -25.58 31.37
N PRO A 89 -4.74 -26.56 31.67
CA PRO A 89 -4.67 -27.80 30.92
C PRO A 89 -5.91 -28.70 31.12
N GLU A 90 -6.73 -28.44 32.14
CA GLU A 90 -7.98 -29.17 32.38
C GLU A 90 -9.10 -28.75 31.41
N ASN A 91 -8.97 -27.59 30.75
CA ASN A 91 -9.94 -27.13 29.77
C ASN A 91 -9.77 -27.87 28.43
N SER A 92 -10.87 -28.06 27.70
CA SER A 92 -10.85 -28.66 26.37
C SER A 92 -10.01 -27.81 25.41
N GLU A 93 -9.49 -28.43 24.35
CA GLU A 93 -8.78 -27.69 23.29
C GLU A 93 -9.68 -26.63 22.63
N GLU A 94 -10.96 -26.95 22.42
CA GLU A 94 -11.95 -26.02 21.88
C GLU A 94 -12.16 -24.81 22.79
N GLN A 95 -12.34 -25.02 24.10
CA GLN A 95 -12.49 -23.94 25.06
C GLN A 95 -11.27 -23.02 25.08
N ARG A 96 -10.06 -23.61 25.12
CA ARG A 96 -8.81 -22.84 25.12
C ARG A 96 -8.63 -22.02 23.83
N LYS A 97 -9.04 -22.56 22.68
CA LYS A 97 -9.05 -21.82 21.40
C LYS A 97 -10.07 -20.69 21.43
N GLU A 98 -11.28 -20.95 21.92
CA GLU A 98 -12.34 -19.94 22.04
C GLU A 98 -11.90 -18.77 22.94
N ASP A 99 -11.30 -19.08 24.09
CA ASP A 99 -10.80 -18.08 25.03
C ASP A 99 -9.70 -17.21 24.39
N LEU A 100 -8.80 -17.83 23.62
CA LEU A 100 -7.74 -17.14 22.91
C LEU A 100 -8.27 -16.25 21.77
N ILE A 101 -9.32 -16.70 21.06
CA ILE A 101 -9.99 -15.90 20.01
C ILE A 101 -10.68 -14.68 20.63
N LYS A 102 -11.39 -14.85 21.76
CA LYS A 102 -12.01 -13.74 22.49
C LYS A 102 -10.95 -12.74 22.95
N LEU A 103 -9.83 -13.23 23.49
CA LEU A 103 -8.69 -12.40 23.89
C LEU A 103 -8.13 -11.60 22.70
N TYR A 104 -7.88 -12.26 21.56
CA TYR A 104 -7.43 -11.62 20.32
C TYR A 104 -8.38 -10.50 19.88
N ILE A 105 -9.68 -10.79 19.78
CA ILE A 105 -10.71 -9.83 19.34
C ILE A 105 -10.74 -8.62 20.27
N ALA A 106 -10.64 -8.85 21.58
CA ALA A 106 -10.67 -7.78 22.57
C ALA A 106 -9.45 -6.87 22.49
N ILE A 107 -8.26 -7.44 22.27
CA ILE A 107 -7.01 -6.67 22.13
C ILE A 107 -7.02 -5.85 20.82
N LYS A 108 -7.40 -6.48 19.71
CA LYS A 108 -7.46 -5.89 18.36
C LYS A 108 -8.42 -4.71 18.28
N ASN A 109 -9.59 -4.82 18.90
CA ASN A 109 -10.66 -3.81 18.79
C ASN A 109 -10.65 -2.76 19.91
N ALA A 110 -9.80 -2.92 20.93
CA ALA A 110 -9.65 -1.90 21.95
C ALA A 110 -8.94 -0.66 21.38
N PRO A 111 -9.42 0.57 21.65
CA PRO A 111 -8.69 1.78 21.27
C PRO A 111 -7.28 1.80 21.91
N PRO A 112 -6.25 2.34 21.22
CA PRO A 112 -4.88 2.38 21.75
C PRO A 112 -4.76 3.11 23.10
N GLU A 113 -5.62 4.11 23.34
CA GLU A 113 -5.63 4.91 24.56
C GLU A 113 -6.23 4.18 25.77
N VAL A 114 -6.90 3.04 25.55
CA VAL A 114 -7.49 2.23 26.62
C VAL A 114 -6.45 1.25 27.13
N GLU A 115 -6.05 1.43 28.40
CA GLU A 115 -5.25 0.45 29.11
C GLU A 115 -6.07 -0.83 29.32
N LEU A 116 -5.56 -1.96 28.82
CA LEU A 116 -6.18 -3.26 29.02
C LEU A 116 -5.62 -3.89 30.30
N PRO A 117 -6.45 -4.53 31.14
CA PRO A 117 -6.01 -5.15 32.39
C PRO A 117 -5.31 -6.49 32.12
N LEU A 118 -4.24 -6.46 31.33
CA LEU A 118 -3.45 -7.61 30.93
C LEU A 118 -2.27 -7.81 31.89
N PRO A 119 -1.92 -9.06 32.24
CA PRO A 119 -0.81 -9.33 33.13
C PRO A 119 0.53 -9.02 32.43
N GLN A 120 1.49 -8.44 33.17
CA GLN A 120 2.78 -8.02 32.61
C GLN A 120 3.60 -9.19 32.03
N ASN A 121 3.42 -10.41 32.57
CA ASN A 121 4.08 -11.62 32.09
C ASN A 121 3.31 -12.33 30.96
N LEU A 122 2.31 -11.68 30.34
CA LEU A 122 1.53 -12.30 29.26
C LEU A 122 2.42 -12.78 28.09
N ILE A 123 3.45 -12.01 27.74
CA ILE A 123 4.41 -12.42 26.69
C ILE A 123 5.11 -13.72 27.08
N ASP A 124 5.58 -13.86 28.32
CA ASP A 124 6.23 -15.09 28.78
C ASP A 124 5.29 -16.30 28.66
N ILE A 125 4.03 -16.11 29.04
CA ILE A 125 2.99 -17.13 28.92
C ILE A 125 2.79 -17.51 27.46
N LEU A 126 2.61 -16.53 26.56
CA LEU A 126 2.39 -16.78 25.14
C LEU A 126 3.57 -17.52 24.50
N PHE A 127 4.81 -17.18 24.87
CA PHE A 127 6.02 -17.84 24.36
C PHE A 127 6.06 -19.36 24.60
N CYS A 128 5.41 -19.87 25.66
CA CYS A 128 5.29 -21.31 25.90
C CYS A 128 4.51 -22.05 24.81
N TYR A 129 3.75 -21.33 23.97
CA TYR A 129 2.85 -21.90 22.97
C TYR A 129 3.22 -21.48 21.53
N PHE A 130 4.35 -20.80 21.32
CA PHE A 130 4.86 -20.56 19.97
C PHE A 130 5.27 -21.89 19.30
N PRO A 131 5.09 -22.03 17.96
CA PRO A 131 4.60 -21.04 16.99
C PRO A 131 3.11 -21.21 16.64
N ASN A 132 2.21 -21.39 17.62
CA ASN A 132 0.78 -21.50 17.33
C ASN A 132 0.23 -20.23 16.63
N PRO A 133 -0.47 -20.33 15.48
CA PRO A 133 -0.93 -19.18 14.72
C PRO A 133 -1.77 -18.15 15.52
N LEU A 134 -2.68 -18.61 16.38
CA LEU A 134 -3.51 -17.71 17.20
C LEU A 134 -2.67 -16.97 18.24
N ILE A 135 -1.65 -17.62 18.79
CA ILE A 135 -0.71 -17.00 19.75
C ILE A 135 0.12 -15.93 19.06
N VAL A 136 0.56 -16.20 17.83
CA VAL A 136 1.30 -15.24 17.01
C VAL A 136 0.43 -14.01 16.71
N LEU A 137 -0.84 -14.21 16.34
CA LEU A 137 -1.78 -13.11 16.10
C LEU A 137 -2.05 -12.27 17.37
N VAL A 138 -2.30 -12.91 18.51
CA VAL A 138 -2.46 -12.19 19.80
C VAL A 138 -1.21 -11.37 20.11
N THR A 139 -0.03 -11.95 19.93
CA THR A 139 1.25 -11.26 20.16
C THR A 139 1.43 -10.08 19.21
N SER A 140 1.06 -10.23 17.94
CA SER A 140 1.10 -9.18 16.92
C SER A 140 0.26 -7.97 17.35
N GLU A 141 -0.96 -8.22 17.80
CA GLU A 141 -1.85 -7.15 18.27
C GLU A 141 -1.35 -6.48 19.54
N LEU A 142 -0.79 -7.24 20.50
CA LEU A 142 -0.17 -6.64 21.70
C LEU A 142 0.97 -5.68 21.32
N ILE A 143 1.84 -6.08 20.40
CA ILE A 143 2.95 -5.25 19.91
C ILE A 143 2.44 -3.99 19.20
N ASN A 144 1.38 -4.11 18.37
CA ASN A 144 0.77 -2.95 17.70
C ASN A 144 0.22 -1.91 18.67
N ARG A 145 -0.19 -2.31 19.88
CA ARG A 145 -0.79 -1.41 20.86
C ARG A 145 0.23 -0.50 21.54
N ASP A 146 1.33 -1.08 22.03
CA ASP A 146 2.26 -0.37 22.90
C ASP A 146 3.69 -0.91 22.75
N TYR A 147 4.65 0.02 22.77
CA TYR A 147 6.08 -0.24 22.77
C TYR A 147 6.52 -1.19 23.89
N THR A 148 5.88 -1.16 25.06
CA THR A 148 6.16 -2.02 26.21
C THR A 148 6.04 -3.51 25.86
N TRP A 149 5.01 -3.89 25.09
CA TRP A 149 4.83 -5.26 24.63
C TRP A 149 5.90 -5.67 23.62
N SER A 150 6.25 -4.75 22.72
CA SER A 150 7.34 -4.91 21.77
C SER A 150 8.68 -5.16 22.47
N TYR A 151 9.02 -4.33 23.47
CA TYR A 151 10.22 -4.46 24.27
C TYR A 151 10.28 -5.81 25.00
N ASN A 152 9.20 -6.19 25.70
CA ASN A 152 9.13 -7.47 26.41
C ASN A 152 9.28 -8.66 25.46
N PHE A 153 8.64 -8.60 24.29
CA PHE A 153 8.77 -9.61 23.24
C PHE A 153 10.22 -9.75 22.77
N VAL A 154 10.88 -8.64 22.42
CA VAL A 154 12.27 -8.66 21.95
C VAL A 154 13.21 -9.17 23.02
N GLN A 155 13.09 -8.73 24.28
CA GLN A 155 13.88 -9.26 25.39
C GLN A 155 13.74 -10.79 25.48
N LYS A 156 12.51 -11.30 25.38
CA LYS A 156 12.26 -12.74 25.46
C LYS A 156 12.93 -13.53 24.33
N VAL A 157 12.85 -13.03 23.10
CA VAL A 157 13.54 -13.64 21.95
C VAL A 157 15.06 -13.66 22.18
N MET A 158 15.62 -12.54 22.66
CA MET A 158 17.06 -12.40 22.88
C MET A 158 17.57 -13.31 24.02
N GLU A 159 16.76 -13.56 25.05
CA GLU A 159 17.09 -14.50 26.13
C GLU A 159 17.20 -15.94 25.67
N GLY A 160 16.30 -16.38 24.77
CA GLY A 160 16.23 -17.76 24.30
C GLY A 160 17.36 -18.16 23.35
N LYS A 161 18.05 -17.18 22.74
CA LYS A 161 19.01 -17.41 21.63
C LYS A 161 20.35 -16.68 21.83
N ARG A 162 20.80 -16.55 23.09
CA ARG A 162 22.02 -15.81 23.50
C ARG A 162 23.33 -16.19 22.78
N SER A 163 23.40 -17.36 22.12
CA SER A 163 24.58 -17.81 21.37
C SER A 163 24.64 -17.33 19.92
N HIS A 164 23.57 -16.76 19.37
CA HIS A 164 23.52 -16.33 17.98
C HIS A 164 23.85 -14.84 17.82
N LYS A 165 24.58 -14.50 16.75
CA LYS A 165 24.94 -13.12 16.40
C LYS A 165 23.71 -12.26 16.09
N ASN A 166 22.61 -12.89 15.64
CA ASN A 166 21.35 -12.20 15.38
C ASN A 166 20.12 -13.08 15.77
N PRO A 167 19.78 -13.12 17.07
CA PRO A 167 18.69 -13.94 17.60
C PRO A 167 17.31 -13.63 17.01
N LEU A 168 17.05 -12.34 16.78
CA LEU A 168 15.76 -11.84 16.34
C LEU A 168 15.47 -12.22 14.88
N SER A 169 16.44 -12.03 13.98
CA SER A 169 16.33 -12.52 12.59
C SER A 169 16.05 -14.03 12.55
N LEU A 170 16.81 -14.83 13.30
CA LEU A 170 16.63 -16.28 13.28
C LEU A 170 15.27 -16.69 13.83
N PHE A 171 14.76 -16.01 14.87
CA PHE A 171 13.41 -16.25 15.37
C PHE A 171 12.34 -16.01 14.29
N PHE A 172 12.41 -14.90 13.55
CA PHE A 172 11.42 -14.64 12.51
C PHE A 172 11.52 -15.59 11.32
N ILE A 173 12.73 -16.01 10.94
CA ILE A 173 12.92 -17.03 9.90
C ILE A 173 12.23 -18.33 10.32
N ASP A 174 12.55 -18.84 11.52
CA ASP A 174 11.93 -20.06 12.06
C ASP A 174 10.40 -19.93 12.14
N LEU A 175 9.91 -18.76 12.56
CA LEU A 175 8.49 -18.49 12.70
C LEU A 175 7.76 -18.46 11.36
N ILE A 176 8.33 -17.79 10.34
CA ILE A 176 7.74 -17.70 9.00
C ILE A 176 7.76 -19.07 8.31
N HIS A 177 8.75 -19.91 8.57
CA HIS A 177 8.74 -21.30 8.09
C HIS A 177 7.65 -22.14 8.78
N ALA A 178 7.31 -21.85 10.04
CA ALA A 178 6.30 -22.59 10.79
C ALA A 178 4.85 -22.12 10.51
N CYS A 179 4.62 -20.81 10.46
CA CYS A 179 3.32 -20.17 10.22
C CYS A 179 3.51 -18.90 9.40
N PHE A 180 3.57 -19.05 8.07
CA PHE A 180 4.02 -18.02 7.14
C PHE A 180 3.30 -16.67 7.31
N ASN A 181 1.98 -16.62 7.13
CA ASN A 181 1.22 -15.36 7.15
C ASN A 181 1.22 -14.70 8.54
N GLU A 182 1.04 -15.49 9.60
CA GLU A 182 1.04 -14.98 10.97
C GLU A 182 2.42 -14.48 11.38
N GLY A 183 3.48 -15.18 10.98
CA GLY A 183 4.86 -14.76 11.19
C GLY A 183 5.18 -13.44 10.50
N LEU A 184 4.71 -13.26 9.25
CA LEU A 184 4.80 -11.99 8.53
C LEU A 184 4.02 -10.88 9.22
N ASN A 185 2.81 -11.14 9.73
CA ASN A 185 2.03 -10.16 10.48
C ASN A 185 2.75 -9.71 11.76
N LEU A 186 3.30 -10.66 12.53
CA LEU A 186 4.08 -10.33 13.73
C LEU A 186 5.33 -9.51 13.40
N LEU A 187 6.03 -9.84 12.31
CA LEU A 187 7.17 -9.06 11.83
C LEU A 187 6.73 -7.64 11.45
N ASN A 188 5.62 -7.51 10.73
CA ASN A 188 5.06 -6.22 10.33
C ASN A 188 4.70 -5.36 11.55
N SER A 189 4.15 -5.96 12.61
CA SER A 189 3.87 -5.30 13.88
C SER A 189 5.15 -4.79 14.55
N LEU A 190 6.19 -5.63 14.60
CA LEU A 190 7.46 -5.27 15.21
C LEU A 190 8.16 -4.13 14.46
N LEU A 191 8.10 -4.13 13.13
CA LEU A 191 8.73 -3.12 12.27
C LEU A 191 8.15 -1.71 12.41
N THR A 192 7.00 -1.56 13.09
CA THR A 192 6.51 -0.26 13.54
C THR A 192 7.53 0.46 14.44
N TYR A 193 8.39 -0.31 15.14
CA TYR A 193 9.44 0.19 16.02
C TYR A 193 10.81 0.05 15.35
N LYS A 194 11.23 1.11 14.66
CA LYS A 194 12.41 1.12 13.77
C LYS A 194 13.75 0.78 14.46
N GLU A 195 13.85 0.93 15.77
CA GLU A 195 15.05 0.58 16.54
C GLU A 195 15.48 -0.89 16.41
N TYR A 196 14.56 -1.78 16.05
CA TYR A 196 14.87 -3.20 15.88
C TYR A 196 15.40 -3.55 14.49
N LEU A 197 15.36 -2.63 13.52
CA LEU A 197 15.81 -2.86 12.14
C LEU A 197 17.23 -3.40 12.07
N ILE A 198 18.15 -2.90 12.90
CA ILE A 198 19.55 -3.35 12.95
C ILE A 198 19.72 -4.86 13.23
N TYR A 199 18.70 -5.52 13.78
CA TYR A 199 18.70 -6.95 14.06
C TYR A 199 17.95 -7.76 13.00
N LEU A 200 17.57 -7.20 11.86
CA LEU A 200 16.67 -7.85 10.89
C LEU A 200 17.30 -8.09 9.50
N GLU A 201 18.61 -7.98 9.36
CA GLU A 201 19.36 -8.33 8.15
C GLU A 201 19.04 -9.73 7.60
N GLY A 202 19.04 -10.75 8.47
CA GLY A 202 18.82 -12.13 8.03
C GLY A 202 17.41 -12.34 7.48
N ILE A 203 16.40 -11.77 8.15
CA ILE A 203 15.01 -11.92 7.70
C ILE A 203 14.74 -11.07 6.45
N PHE A 204 15.36 -9.91 6.30
CA PHE A 204 15.26 -9.10 5.08
C PHE A 204 15.67 -9.90 3.84
N MET A 205 16.82 -10.59 3.92
CA MET A 205 17.32 -11.42 2.83
C MET A 205 16.40 -12.63 2.56
N GLU A 206 15.89 -13.27 3.61
CA GLU A 206 14.94 -14.38 3.49
C GLU A 206 13.66 -13.94 2.74
N LEU A 207 13.10 -12.78 3.08
CA LEU A 207 11.90 -12.24 2.41
C LEU A 207 12.14 -11.98 0.92
N ILE A 208 13.25 -11.32 0.59
CA ILE A 208 13.63 -11.05 -0.81
C ILE A 208 13.80 -12.35 -1.59
N SER A 209 14.43 -13.36 -0.99
CA SER A 209 14.67 -14.64 -1.68
C SER A 209 13.40 -15.46 -1.96
N ASN A 210 12.35 -15.23 -1.19
CA ASN A 210 11.10 -16.01 -1.27
C ASN A 210 9.98 -15.30 -2.02
N VAL A 211 10.07 -13.98 -2.27
CA VAL A 211 8.96 -13.21 -2.85
C VAL A 211 8.50 -13.76 -4.21
N SER A 212 9.40 -14.30 -5.04
CA SER A 212 9.03 -14.88 -6.34
C SER A 212 8.27 -16.21 -6.25
N ASN A 213 8.32 -16.88 -5.09
CA ASN A 213 7.89 -18.28 -4.92
C ASN A 213 6.59 -18.43 -4.12
N VAL A 214 5.96 -17.33 -3.72
CA VAL A 214 4.72 -17.33 -2.92
C VAL A 214 3.52 -16.87 -3.74
N ASP A 215 2.31 -17.08 -3.24
CA ASP A 215 1.09 -16.61 -3.89
C ASP A 215 0.97 -15.07 -3.84
N ILE A 216 0.09 -14.50 -4.67
CA ILE A 216 -0.08 -13.03 -4.83
C ILE A 216 -0.34 -12.33 -3.49
N LYS A 217 -1.18 -12.89 -2.60
CA LYS A 217 -1.51 -12.25 -1.32
C LYS A 217 -0.28 -12.19 -0.41
N SER A 218 0.48 -13.27 -0.40
CA SER A 218 1.76 -13.34 0.31
C SER A 218 2.79 -12.35 -0.27
N LYS A 219 2.88 -12.21 -1.60
CA LYS A 219 3.76 -11.21 -2.24
C LYS A 219 3.41 -9.79 -1.83
N ILE A 220 2.13 -9.44 -1.82
CA ILE A 220 1.65 -8.13 -1.38
C ILE A 220 2.14 -7.84 0.04
N LEU A 221 1.93 -8.78 0.97
CA LEU A 221 2.36 -8.63 2.37
C LEU A 221 3.89 -8.51 2.50
N ILE A 222 4.65 -9.30 1.74
CA ILE A 222 6.11 -9.21 1.71
C ILE A 222 6.56 -7.83 1.24
N PHE A 223 6.03 -7.30 0.14
CA PHE A 223 6.42 -5.96 -0.35
C PHE A 223 6.03 -4.85 0.62
N GLN A 224 4.88 -4.96 1.29
CA GLN A 224 4.50 -4.03 2.35
C GLN A 224 5.50 -4.07 3.51
N ILE A 225 5.92 -5.26 3.93
CA ILE A 225 6.93 -5.44 4.98
C ILE A 225 8.29 -4.89 4.52
N LEU A 226 8.75 -5.23 3.31
CA LEU A 226 9.99 -4.74 2.74
C LEU A 226 10.01 -3.22 2.64
N SER A 227 8.86 -2.57 2.39
CA SER A 227 8.76 -1.11 2.37
C SER A 227 9.16 -0.49 3.72
N LYS A 228 8.77 -1.12 4.84
CA LYS A 228 9.10 -0.65 6.19
C LYS A 228 10.60 -0.67 6.50
N PHE A 229 11.37 -1.55 5.84
CA PHE A 229 12.83 -1.57 5.98
C PHE A 229 13.51 -0.32 5.40
N PHE A 230 12.84 0.42 4.51
CA PHE A 230 13.35 1.62 3.84
C PHE A 230 12.66 2.92 4.27
N GLU A 231 11.71 2.86 5.22
CA GLU A 231 11.02 4.05 5.68
C GLU A 231 11.95 4.98 6.47
N GLY A 232 12.61 5.90 5.78
CA GLY A 232 13.44 6.96 6.37
C GLY A 232 14.88 6.59 6.71
N ASP A 233 15.36 5.43 6.23
CA ASP A 233 16.75 4.97 6.38
C ASP A 233 17.15 4.10 5.16
N ASP A 234 18.43 4.08 4.80
CA ASP A 234 19.00 3.32 3.68
C ASP A 234 19.89 2.14 4.13
N LEU A 235 19.85 1.78 5.42
CA LEU A 235 20.61 0.68 6.03
C LEU A 235 20.65 -0.61 5.20
N PHE A 236 19.54 -0.97 4.54
CA PHE A 236 19.38 -2.21 3.78
C PHE A 236 19.66 -2.07 2.28
N LEU A 237 19.96 -0.87 1.80
CA LEU A 237 20.13 -0.61 0.37
C LEU A 237 21.32 -1.35 -0.23
N THR A 238 22.45 -1.37 0.48
CA THR A 238 23.65 -2.09 0.01
C THR A 238 23.35 -3.58 -0.12
N LEU A 239 22.70 -4.18 0.87
CA LEU A 239 22.29 -5.59 0.84
C LEU A 239 21.35 -5.89 -0.33
N LEU A 240 20.37 -5.02 -0.57
CA LEU A 240 19.44 -5.16 -1.70
C LEU A 240 20.18 -5.10 -3.05
N LEU A 241 21.13 -4.17 -3.22
CA LEU A 241 21.87 -3.98 -4.47
C LEU A 241 22.93 -5.05 -4.73
N GLU A 242 23.39 -5.74 -3.68
CA GLU A 242 24.35 -6.85 -3.75
C GLU A 242 23.67 -8.21 -3.87
N TYR A 243 22.35 -8.29 -3.67
CA TYR A 243 21.60 -9.53 -3.85
C TYR A 243 21.65 -10.02 -5.30
N GLU A 244 22.15 -11.25 -5.49
CA GLU A 244 22.45 -11.83 -6.81
C GLU A 244 21.24 -11.84 -7.75
N LYS A 245 20.03 -12.00 -7.21
CA LYS A 245 18.79 -12.07 -7.98
C LYS A 245 17.94 -10.80 -7.90
N VAL A 246 18.54 -9.65 -7.57
CA VAL A 246 17.79 -8.38 -7.51
C VAL A 246 17.06 -8.08 -8.82
N SER A 247 17.60 -8.48 -9.97
CA SER A 247 16.96 -8.33 -11.29
C SER A 247 15.68 -9.15 -11.47
N GLU A 248 15.46 -10.16 -10.63
CA GLU A 248 14.28 -11.02 -10.64
C GLU A 248 13.23 -10.57 -9.61
N LEU A 249 13.49 -9.49 -8.85
CA LEU A 249 12.67 -9.08 -7.71
C LEU A 249 11.20 -8.86 -8.05
N PHE A 250 10.92 -8.35 -9.25
CA PHE A 250 9.56 -8.08 -9.72
C PHE A 250 9.04 -9.13 -10.72
N LEU A 251 9.73 -10.27 -10.84
CA LEU A 251 9.35 -11.36 -11.73
C LEU A 251 8.72 -12.55 -10.96
N PRO A 252 7.75 -13.26 -11.58
CA PRO A 252 7.07 -12.91 -12.83
C PRO A 252 6.17 -11.68 -12.64
N ILE A 253 5.98 -10.90 -13.71
CA ILE A 253 5.06 -9.76 -13.70
C ILE A 253 3.63 -10.32 -13.68
N GLU A 254 2.92 -10.05 -12.60
CA GLU A 254 1.55 -10.49 -12.37
C GLU A 254 0.60 -9.30 -12.44
N ASN A 255 -0.52 -9.47 -13.16
CA ASN A 255 -1.49 -8.40 -13.38
C ASN A 255 -2.48 -8.31 -12.22
N ASP A 256 -1.99 -7.84 -11.07
CA ASP A 256 -2.79 -7.55 -9.88
C ASP A 256 -2.52 -6.13 -9.40
N ILE A 257 -3.59 -5.36 -9.16
CA ILE A 257 -3.50 -3.94 -8.83
C ILE A 257 -2.94 -3.70 -7.43
N GLU A 258 -3.28 -4.55 -6.46
CA GLU A 258 -2.81 -4.45 -5.09
C GLU A 258 -1.33 -4.83 -5.02
N LEU A 259 -0.91 -5.85 -5.77
CA LEU A 259 0.50 -6.22 -5.92
C LEU A 259 1.29 -5.09 -6.59
N THR A 260 0.75 -4.48 -7.64
CA THR A 260 1.39 -3.33 -8.30
C THR A 260 1.56 -2.17 -7.32
N GLU A 261 0.51 -1.84 -6.55
CA GLU A 261 0.60 -0.80 -5.53
C GLU A 261 1.67 -1.11 -4.49
N ALA A 262 1.77 -2.36 -4.03
CA ALA A 262 2.77 -2.79 -3.07
C ALA A 262 4.20 -2.69 -3.64
N ILE A 263 4.42 -3.12 -4.89
CA ILE A 263 5.70 -3.00 -5.59
C ILE A 263 6.11 -1.54 -5.77
N LEU A 264 5.17 -0.68 -6.18
CA LEU A 264 5.41 0.75 -6.35
C LEU A 264 5.66 1.44 -5.01
N SER A 265 4.97 1.04 -3.94
CA SER A 265 5.18 1.57 -2.59
C SER A 265 6.58 1.21 -2.08
N PHE A 266 6.98 -0.05 -2.23
CA PHE A 266 8.33 -0.52 -1.92
C PHE A 266 9.39 0.26 -2.70
N SER A 267 9.23 0.35 -4.02
CA SER A 267 10.18 1.06 -4.89
C SER A 267 10.24 2.56 -4.56
N ASN A 268 9.12 3.16 -4.18
CA ASN A 268 9.07 4.55 -3.72
C ASN A 268 9.86 4.73 -2.41
N GLU A 269 9.73 3.85 -1.42
CA GLU A 269 10.51 3.97 -0.19
C GLU A 269 12.00 3.70 -0.42
N VAL A 270 12.37 2.71 -1.26
CA VAL A 270 13.78 2.48 -1.63
C VAL A 270 14.39 3.72 -2.29
N THR A 271 13.72 4.30 -3.29
CA THR A 271 14.24 5.50 -3.98
C THR A 271 14.24 6.75 -3.11
N LYS A 272 13.33 6.84 -2.13
CA LYS A 272 13.30 7.91 -1.13
C LYS A 272 14.41 7.78 -0.09
N SER A 273 14.74 6.56 0.33
CA SER A 273 15.79 6.30 1.32
C SER A 273 17.16 6.82 0.87
N ASN A 274 17.46 6.68 -0.43
CA ASN A 274 18.70 7.19 -1.00
C ASN A 274 18.49 7.67 -2.44
N GLU A 275 18.31 8.99 -2.62
CA GLU A 275 18.16 9.58 -3.95
C GLU A 275 19.40 9.29 -4.83
N SER A 276 20.62 9.31 -4.28
CA SER A 276 21.84 9.17 -5.09
C SER A 276 21.97 7.80 -5.79
N GLN A 277 21.47 6.73 -5.15
CA GLN A 277 21.50 5.37 -5.67
C GLN A 277 20.17 4.94 -6.33
N THR A 278 19.18 5.83 -6.41
CA THR A 278 17.88 5.58 -7.05
C THR A 278 18.03 4.93 -8.43
N PHE A 279 18.86 5.51 -9.30
CA PHE A 279 18.99 4.99 -10.67
C PHE A 279 19.66 3.60 -10.71
N GLU A 280 20.64 3.36 -9.84
CA GLU A 280 21.30 2.06 -9.76
C GLU A 280 20.33 0.97 -9.33
N PHE A 281 19.52 1.23 -8.29
CA PHE A 281 18.47 0.33 -7.85
C PHE A 281 17.50 -0.02 -8.98
N LEU A 282 16.86 0.99 -9.58
CA LEU A 282 15.83 0.77 -10.59
C LEU A 282 16.38 0.02 -11.82
N GLN A 283 17.63 0.24 -12.17
CA GLN A 283 18.31 -0.47 -13.25
C GLN A 283 18.61 -1.92 -12.88
N LYS A 284 19.22 -2.17 -11.71
CA LYS A 284 19.58 -3.52 -11.26
C LYS A 284 18.35 -4.38 -11.00
N SER A 285 17.27 -3.81 -10.47
CA SER A 285 16.06 -4.55 -10.12
C SER A 285 15.12 -4.83 -11.30
N ALA A 286 15.54 -4.50 -12.53
CA ALA A 286 14.70 -4.55 -13.72
C ALA A 286 13.36 -3.78 -13.59
N PHE A 287 13.31 -2.76 -12.72
CA PHE A 287 12.08 -2.03 -12.40
C PHE A 287 11.48 -1.35 -13.64
N PHE A 288 12.32 -0.90 -14.56
CA PHE A 288 11.86 -0.25 -15.79
C PHE A 288 11.10 -1.20 -16.71
N ASN A 289 11.45 -2.49 -16.73
CA ASN A 289 10.69 -3.50 -17.47
C ASN A 289 9.31 -3.68 -16.82
N PHE A 290 9.27 -3.79 -15.49
CA PHE A 290 8.02 -3.83 -14.72
C PHE A 290 7.13 -2.62 -15.01
N LEU A 291 7.66 -1.39 -14.92
CA LEU A 291 6.90 -0.18 -15.19
C LEU A 291 6.38 -0.14 -16.63
N ASN A 292 7.24 -0.43 -17.60
CA ASN A 292 6.85 -0.38 -19.01
C ASN A 292 5.75 -1.41 -19.30
N GLU A 293 5.90 -2.65 -18.83
CA GLU A 293 4.87 -3.68 -19.00
C GLU A 293 3.56 -3.31 -18.29
N PHE A 294 3.61 -2.76 -17.08
CA PHE A 294 2.44 -2.29 -16.35
C PHE A 294 1.66 -1.20 -17.09
N TRP A 295 2.37 -0.20 -17.63
CA TRP A 295 1.73 0.88 -18.37
C TRP A 295 1.26 0.45 -19.77
N ILE A 296 2.00 -0.43 -20.45
CA ILE A 296 1.55 -1.06 -21.71
C ILE A 296 0.29 -1.91 -21.44
N TYR A 297 0.25 -2.68 -20.36
CA TYR A 297 -0.93 -3.45 -19.96
C TYR A 297 -2.13 -2.51 -19.72
N SER A 298 -1.93 -1.42 -18.97
CA SER A 298 -2.96 -0.42 -18.71
C SER A 298 -3.47 0.23 -20.00
N LEU A 299 -2.58 0.48 -20.96
CA LEU A 299 -2.91 0.96 -22.30
C LEU A 299 -3.70 -0.05 -23.13
N ASN A 300 -3.32 -1.33 -23.12
CA ASN A 300 -3.91 -2.35 -23.99
C ASN A 300 -5.27 -2.84 -23.49
N ASN A 301 -5.51 -2.89 -22.18
CA ASN A 301 -6.83 -3.24 -21.63
C ASN A 301 -7.89 -2.15 -21.83
N ASN A 302 -7.52 -1.02 -22.45
CA ASN A 302 -8.47 -0.02 -22.94
C ASN A 302 -9.39 -0.53 -24.06
N LEU A 303 -9.12 -1.71 -24.64
CA LEU A 303 -9.76 -2.16 -25.87
C LEU A 303 -10.76 -3.31 -25.70
N SER A 304 -10.88 -3.96 -24.54
CA SER A 304 -11.66 -5.21 -24.50
C SER A 304 -12.62 -5.45 -23.35
N ASP A 305 -12.58 -4.81 -22.17
CA ASP A 305 -13.59 -5.20 -21.16
C ASP A 305 -13.98 -4.21 -20.05
N SER A 306 -15.22 -4.43 -19.62
CA SER A 306 -16.17 -3.52 -18.98
C SER A 306 -16.12 -3.46 -17.45
N LYS A 307 -14.94 -3.31 -16.85
CA LYS A 307 -14.81 -2.94 -15.43
C LYS A 307 -13.57 -2.08 -15.20
N ASN A 308 -13.77 -0.78 -15.05
CA ASN A 308 -13.00 0.31 -14.40
C ASN A 308 -11.50 0.22 -14.06
N SER A 309 -10.78 -0.89 -14.23
CA SER A 309 -9.42 -1.10 -13.70
C SER A 309 -8.40 -0.08 -14.20
N CYS A 310 -8.45 0.31 -15.47
CA CYS A 310 -7.57 1.36 -16.00
C CYS A 310 -7.89 2.73 -15.39
N VAL A 311 -9.17 3.09 -15.24
CA VAL A 311 -9.58 4.35 -14.62
C VAL A 311 -9.19 4.36 -13.13
N ASP A 312 -9.34 3.22 -12.45
CA ASP A 312 -8.95 3.05 -11.05
C ASP A 312 -7.43 3.17 -10.87
N VAL A 313 -6.63 2.60 -11.78
CA VAL A 313 -5.17 2.79 -11.84
C VAL A 313 -4.82 4.27 -12.01
N MET A 314 -5.40 4.93 -13.03
CA MET A 314 -5.07 6.32 -13.37
C MET A 314 -5.46 7.30 -12.28
N ASN A 315 -6.52 7.00 -11.54
CA ASN A 315 -7.03 7.84 -10.46
C ASN A 315 -6.57 7.38 -9.07
N GLY A 316 -5.72 6.37 -9.03
CA GLY A 316 -5.30 5.69 -7.81
C GLY A 316 -3.85 5.95 -7.42
N LYS A 317 -3.47 5.30 -6.32
CA LYS A 317 -2.16 5.43 -5.68
C LYS A 317 -1.01 4.92 -6.56
N CYS A 318 -1.26 3.96 -7.45
CA CYS A 318 -0.26 3.47 -8.41
C CYS A 318 0.26 4.56 -9.36
N PHE A 319 -0.63 5.41 -9.88
CA PHE A 319 -0.22 6.53 -10.75
C PHE A 319 0.63 7.54 -9.98
N GLU A 320 0.17 7.93 -8.78
CA GLU A 320 0.89 8.86 -7.90
C GLU A 320 2.30 8.36 -7.55
N LEU A 321 2.43 7.10 -7.12
CA LEU A 321 3.72 6.49 -6.80
C LEU A 321 4.64 6.41 -8.02
N SER A 322 4.10 6.07 -9.19
CA SER A 322 4.87 6.03 -10.43
C SER A 322 5.42 7.41 -10.80
N CYS A 323 4.60 8.46 -10.69
CA CYS A 323 5.05 9.83 -10.90
C CYS A 323 6.16 10.24 -9.92
N LEU A 324 6.04 9.91 -8.63
CA LEU A 324 7.05 10.22 -7.62
C LEU A 324 8.40 9.53 -7.92
N ILE A 325 8.38 8.25 -8.34
CA ILE A 325 9.61 7.53 -8.72
C ILE A 325 10.24 8.18 -9.95
N ASN A 326 9.44 8.49 -10.97
CA ASN A 326 9.90 9.18 -12.19
C ASN A 326 10.49 10.56 -11.89
N GLU A 327 9.89 11.28 -10.95
CA GLU A 327 10.41 12.56 -10.48
C GLU A 327 11.83 12.41 -9.91
N ARG A 328 12.07 11.39 -9.08
CA ARG A 328 13.41 11.12 -8.51
C ARG A 328 14.43 10.73 -9.58
N ILE A 329 14.03 10.03 -10.63
CA ILE A 329 14.90 9.75 -11.79
C ILE A 329 15.36 11.07 -12.45
N ILE A 330 14.43 12.00 -12.68
CA ILE A 330 14.73 13.31 -13.27
C ILE A 330 15.58 14.16 -12.30
N ARG A 331 15.35 14.03 -10.98
CA ARG A 331 16.15 14.75 -9.98
C ARG A 331 17.61 14.30 -9.97
N THR A 332 17.84 12.99 -10.10
CA THR A 332 19.15 12.34 -9.94
C THR A 332 19.96 12.34 -11.24
N LYS A 333 19.32 12.08 -12.38
CA LYS A 333 19.95 12.03 -13.71
C LYS A 333 19.61 13.21 -14.61
N LYS A 334 18.89 14.23 -14.14
CA LYS A 334 18.58 15.48 -14.88
C LYS A 334 18.11 15.21 -16.32
N LYS A 335 18.90 15.61 -17.32
CA LYS A 335 18.54 15.50 -18.73
C LYS A 335 18.58 14.05 -19.20
N GLU A 336 19.57 13.28 -18.75
CA GLU A 336 19.71 11.87 -19.05
C GLU A 336 18.51 11.09 -18.52
N GLY A 337 18.02 11.43 -17.33
CA GLY A 337 16.79 10.86 -16.76
C GLY A 337 15.55 11.15 -17.61
N ILE A 338 15.40 12.38 -18.12
CA ILE A 338 14.29 12.72 -19.02
C ILE A 338 14.37 11.92 -20.32
N SER A 339 15.53 11.91 -20.98
CA SER A 339 15.74 11.13 -22.21
C SER A 339 15.42 9.66 -22.02
N PHE A 340 15.86 9.09 -20.89
CA PHE A 340 15.56 7.72 -20.53
C PHE A 340 14.05 7.47 -20.40
N LEU A 341 13.30 8.31 -19.68
CA LEU A 341 11.84 8.15 -19.53
C LEU A 341 11.07 8.27 -20.84
N PHE A 342 11.57 9.04 -21.79
CA PHE A 342 11.04 9.08 -23.16
C PHE A 342 11.38 7.80 -23.94
N GLU A 343 12.63 7.33 -23.85
CA GLU A 343 13.10 6.12 -24.53
C GLU A 343 12.33 4.87 -24.11
N ILE A 344 12.05 4.73 -22.81
CA ILE A 344 11.25 3.61 -22.28
C ILE A 344 9.74 3.82 -22.40
N GLY A 345 9.29 4.91 -23.02
CA GLY A 345 7.87 5.15 -23.35
C GLY A 345 6.98 5.67 -22.23
N ILE A 346 7.49 5.90 -21.01
CA ILE A 346 6.66 6.30 -19.85
C ILE A 346 5.96 7.64 -20.07
N ILE A 347 6.68 8.69 -20.47
CA ILE A 347 6.08 10.01 -20.72
C ILE A 347 5.07 9.94 -21.88
N PRO A 348 5.42 9.36 -23.06
CA PRO A 348 4.44 9.11 -24.12
C PRO A 348 3.19 8.36 -23.67
N SER A 349 3.34 7.29 -22.88
CA SER A 349 2.22 6.51 -22.35
C SER A 349 1.30 7.37 -21.47
N PHE A 350 1.85 8.19 -20.56
CA PHE A 350 1.04 9.09 -19.74
C PHE A 350 0.28 10.12 -20.58
N CYS A 351 0.93 10.70 -21.59
CA CYS A 351 0.27 11.62 -22.51
C CYS A 351 -0.91 10.97 -23.25
N GLN A 352 -0.78 9.70 -23.66
CA GLN A 352 -1.87 8.97 -24.33
C GLN A 352 -3.06 8.67 -23.42
N MET A 353 -2.86 8.67 -22.10
CA MET A 353 -3.89 8.30 -21.13
C MET A 353 -4.51 9.51 -20.42
N LYS A 354 -4.00 10.73 -20.70
CA LYS A 354 -4.37 11.95 -19.96
C LYS A 354 -5.86 12.28 -19.99
N GLU A 355 -6.57 11.90 -21.05
CA GLU A 355 -8.03 12.10 -21.16
C GLU A 355 -8.84 11.34 -20.11
N LYS A 356 -8.23 10.32 -19.48
CA LYS A 356 -8.85 9.52 -18.42
C LYS A 356 -8.53 10.01 -17.02
N PHE A 357 -7.65 11.01 -16.89
CA PHE A 357 -7.25 11.53 -15.60
C PHE A 357 -8.38 12.32 -14.97
N ASN A 358 -8.62 12.08 -13.68
CA ASN A 358 -9.28 13.08 -12.88
C ASN A 358 -8.36 14.30 -12.68
N TYR A 359 -8.90 15.37 -12.11
CA TYR A 359 -8.16 16.60 -11.88
C TYR A 359 -6.88 16.41 -11.05
N LYS A 360 -6.91 15.57 -10.01
CA LYS A 360 -5.73 15.30 -9.16
C LYS A 360 -4.62 14.61 -9.95
N SER A 361 -4.95 13.56 -10.71
CA SER A 361 -3.99 12.83 -11.54
C SER A 361 -3.43 13.72 -12.64
N PHE A 362 -4.25 14.57 -13.25
CA PHE A 362 -3.78 15.56 -14.20
C PHE A 362 -2.79 16.53 -13.57
N GLN A 363 -3.04 17.05 -12.37
CA GLN A 363 -2.10 17.92 -11.66
C GLN A 363 -0.77 17.22 -11.33
N ILE A 364 -0.81 15.97 -10.87
CA ILE A 364 0.40 15.17 -10.58
C ILE A 364 1.21 14.97 -11.86
N PHE A 365 0.52 14.63 -12.96
CA PHE A 365 1.15 14.48 -14.27
C PHE A 365 1.82 15.78 -14.76
N MET A 366 1.09 16.88 -14.70
CA MET A 366 1.59 18.19 -15.11
C MET A 366 2.76 18.66 -14.25
N HIS A 367 2.79 18.30 -12.96
CA HIS A 367 3.94 18.56 -12.10
C HIS A 367 5.20 17.82 -12.56
N LEU A 368 5.07 16.53 -12.92
CA LEU A 368 6.17 15.74 -13.49
C LEU A 368 6.69 16.38 -14.79
N LEU A 369 5.78 16.80 -15.67
CA LEU A 369 6.13 17.48 -16.93
C LEU A 369 6.80 18.83 -16.71
N MET A 370 6.32 19.62 -15.75
CA MET A 370 6.95 20.86 -15.35
C MET A 370 8.39 20.61 -14.91
N LEU A 371 8.65 19.54 -14.15
CA LEU A 371 10.02 19.17 -13.78
C LEU A 371 10.85 18.80 -15.01
N CYS A 372 10.30 18.03 -15.95
CA CYS A 372 10.94 17.73 -17.23
C CYS A 372 11.30 19.01 -17.98
N VAL A 373 10.39 19.99 -18.06
CA VAL A 373 10.67 21.28 -18.70
C VAL A 373 11.74 22.04 -17.94
N LYS A 374 11.63 22.18 -16.60
CA LYS A 374 12.60 22.89 -15.76
C LYS A 374 14.03 22.33 -15.91
N ARG A 375 14.20 21.01 -16.06
CA ARG A 375 15.53 20.36 -16.15
C ARG A 375 15.99 19.97 -17.56
N GLY A 376 15.07 19.87 -18.51
CA GLY A 376 15.32 19.43 -19.88
C GLY A 376 16.09 20.42 -20.74
N ASN A 377 16.61 19.92 -21.86
CA ASN A 377 17.14 20.73 -22.96
C ASN A 377 16.04 21.11 -23.96
N ASN A 378 16.35 21.98 -24.93
CA ASN A 378 15.37 22.47 -25.90
C ASN A 378 14.70 21.35 -26.71
N ASN A 379 15.45 20.30 -27.12
CA ASN A 379 14.87 19.19 -27.88
C ASN A 379 13.87 18.40 -27.03
N GLN A 380 14.23 18.08 -25.80
CA GLN A 380 13.35 17.38 -24.87
C GLN A 380 12.08 18.18 -24.56
N ILE A 381 12.19 19.51 -24.46
CA ILE A 381 11.03 20.37 -24.28
C ILE A 381 10.15 20.35 -25.53
N LEU A 382 10.73 20.36 -26.74
CA LEU A 382 9.96 20.22 -27.98
C LEU A 382 9.27 18.86 -28.08
N ASP A 383 9.92 17.79 -27.64
CA ASP A 383 9.31 16.46 -27.55
C ASP A 383 8.09 16.46 -26.61
N ILE A 384 8.17 17.12 -25.45
CA ILE A 384 7.01 17.33 -24.55
C ILE A 384 5.90 18.14 -25.26
N LEU A 385 6.26 19.23 -25.93
CA LEU A 385 5.30 20.10 -26.63
C LEU A 385 4.63 19.38 -27.82
N SER A 386 5.23 18.33 -28.36
CA SER A 386 4.59 17.49 -29.38
C SER A 386 3.49 16.57 -28.82
N LEU A 387 3.43 16.41 -27.49
CA LEU A 387 2.48 15.52 -26.82
C LEU A 387 1.41 16.28 -26.00
N LEU A 388 1.62 17.56 -25.74
CA LEU A 388 0.73 18.42 -24.95
C LEU A 388 0.46 19.74 -25.65
N SER A 389 -0.79 20.20 -25.59
CA SER A 389 -1.15 21.50 -26.14
C SER A 389 -0.62 22.63 -25.24
N LEU A 390 -0.38 23.80 -25.85
CA LEU A 390 -0.03 24.99 -25.10
C LEU A 390 -1.16 25.43 -24.16
N VAL A 391 -2.42 25.12 -24.50
CA VAL A 391 -3.60 25.40 -23.68
C VAL A 391 -3.56 24.59 -22.38
N GLU A 392 -3.25 23.29 -22.45
CA GLU A 392 -3.11 22.45 -21.26
C GLU A 392 -2.01 22.97 -20.32
N ILE A 393 -0.90 23.42 -20.89
CA ILE A 393 0.22 24.02 -20.17
C ILE A 393 -0.19 25.34 -19.50
N ALA A 394 -0.92 26.20 -20.22
CA ALA A 394 -1.39 27.48 -19.70
C ALA A 394 -2.41 27.29 -18.56
N ASN A 395 -3.39 26.40 -18.74
CA ASN A 395 -4.37 26.05 -17.69
C ASN A 395 -3.68 25.51 -16.43
N TYR A 396 -2.66 24.66 -16.57
CA TYR A 396 -1.89 24.21 -15.42
C TYR A 396 -1.11 25.35 -14.77
N ALA A 397 -0.44 26.20 -15.56
CA ALA A 397 0.32 27.32 -15.03
C ALA A 397 -0.54 28.36 -14.29
N ASP A 398 -1.79 28.54 -14.71
CA ASP A 398 -2.78 29.36 -14.00
C ASP A 398 -3.11 28.76 -12.61
N SER A 399 -3.16 27.43 -12.51
CA SER A 399 -3.49 26.71 -11.27
C SER A 399 -2.38 26.62 -10.22
N ILE A 400 -1.17 27.12 -10.49
CA ILE A 400 -0.01 27.06 -9.58
C ILE A 400 0.52 28.44 -9.21
N GLU A 401 1.37 28.50 -8.18
CA GLU A 401 1.98 29.74 -7.70
C GLU A 401 2.79 30.46 -8.79
N LYS A 402 2.77 31.80 -8.77
CA LYS A 402 3.41 32.64 -9.80
C LYS A 402 4.91 32.40 -9.92
N ASP A 403 5.57 32.23 -8.78
CA ASP A 403 7.01 32.01 -8.72
C ASP A 403 7.42 30.67 -9.35
N GLU A 404 6.48 29.73 -9.48
CA GLU A 404 6.69 28.47 -10.19
C GLU A 404 6.28 28.54 -11.66
N ALA A 405 5.13 29.14 -11.95
CA ALA A 405 4.58 29.24 -13.30
C ALA A 405 5.41 30.12 -14.22
N ALA A 406 5.85 31.31 -13.78
CA ALA A 406 6.54 32.26 -14.64
C ALA A 406 7.88 31.70 -15.18
N PRO A 407 8.78 31.10 -14.36
CA PRO A 407 9.99 30.45 -14.87
C PRO A 407 9.71 29.27 -15.80
N PHE A 408 8.65 28.51 -15.53
CA PHE A 408 8.22 27.37 -16.34
C PHE A 408 7.79 27.82 -17.75
N LEU A 409 6.85 28.76 -17.84
CA LEU A 409 6.35 29.31 -19.11
C LEU A 409 7.45 30.04 -19.88
N LYS A 410 8.30 30.81 -19.20
CA LYS A 410 9.44 31.51 -19.83
C LYS A 410 10.40 30.54 -20.51
N LYS A 411 10.65 29.37 -19.90
CA LYS A 411 11.54 28.35 -20.48
C LYS A 411 10.92 27.71 -21.74
N ILE A 412 9.60 27.50 -21.75
CA ILE A 412 8.87 27.03 -22.93
C ILE A 412 8.96 28.08 -24.05
N ALA A 413 8.61 29.33 -23.77
CA ALA A 413 8.67 30.42 -24.75
C ALA A 413 10.08 30.58 -25.35
N THR A 414 11.11 30.54 -24.50
CA THR A 414 12.51 30.61 -24.95
C THR A 414 12.88 29.42 -25.85
N THR A 415 12.35 28.24 -25.56
CA THR A 415 12.58 27.05 -26.39
C THR A 415 11.94 27.20 -27.77
N ILE A 416 10.69 27.64 -27.83
CA ILE A 416 9.96 27.88 -29.07
C ILE A 416 10.73 28.92 -29.93
N LEU A 417 11.07 30.07 -29.35
CA LEU A 417 11.81 31.13 -30.06
C LEU A 417 13.19 30.66 -30.56
N ASN A 418 13.88 29.79 -29.82
CA ASN A 418 15.16 29.23 -30.25
C ASN A 418 14.99 28.23 -31.40
N TYR A 419 13.90 27.46 -31.40
CA TYR A 419 13.58 26.56 -32.50
C TYR A 419 13.35 27.33 -33.80
N GLU A 420 12.61 28.43 -33.70
CA GLU A 420 12.35 29.39 -34.80
C GLU A 420 13.63 30.03 -35.34
N LYS A 421 14.48 30.54 -34.45
CA LYS A 421 15.78 31.14 -34.82
C LYS A 421 16.71 30.18 -35.56
N ASN A 422 16.53 28.87 -35.37
CA ASN A 422 17.29 27.84 -36.07
C ASN A 422 16.67 27.45 -37.44
N GLY A 423 15.72 28.24 -37.95
CA GLY A 423 15.12 28.09 -39.28
C GLY A 423 14.00 27.05 -39.34
N LYS A 424 13.51 26.55 -38.19
CA LYS A 424 12.39 25.60 -38.11
C LYS A 424 11.16 26.33 -37.59
N LYS A 425 10.00 26.16 -38.21
CA LYS A 425 8.76 26.82 -37.76
C LYS A 425 8.09 26.03 -36.63
N TYR A 426 7.70 26.72 -35.56
CA TYR A 426 6.80 26.18 -34.56
C TYR A 426 5.41 26.72 -34.84
N PHE A 427 4.48 25.87 -35.29
CA PHE A 427 3.15 26.32 -35.69
C PHE A 427 2.20 26.32 -34.48
N ILE A 428 1.50 27.44 -34.29
CA ILE A 428 0.39 27.58 -33.35
C ILE A 428 -0.82 27.96 -34.19
N ASP A 429 -1.86 27.13 -34.19
CA ASP A 429 -3.10 27.43 -34.89
C ASP A 429 -3.92 28.54 -34.21
N GLU A 430 -4.84 29.13 -34.98
CA GLU A 430 -5.69 30.24 -34.51
C GLU A 430 -6.57 29.84 -33.32
N GLU A 431 -7.05 28.60 -33.28
CA GLU A 431 -7.90 28.08 -32.20
C GLU A 431 -7.13 28.04 -30.88
N THR A 432 -5.95 27.42 -30.88
CA THR A 432 -5.01 27.40 -29.75
C THR A 432 -4.67 28.81 -29.28
N TYR A 433 -4.42 29.74 -30.21
CA TYR A 433 -4.13 31.14 -29.85
C TYR A 433 -5.31 31.83 -29.19
N HIS A 434 -6.52 31.65 -29.72
CA HIS A 434 -7.74 32.21 -29.15
C HIS A 434 -8.02 31.67 -27.75
N GLU A 435 -7.87 30.37 -27.52
CA GLU A 435 -8.03 29.77 -26.20
C GLU A 435 -7.02 30.32 -25.19
N LEU A 436 -5.75 30.48 -25.58
CA LEU A 436 -4.73 31.10 -24.72
C LEU A 436 -5.08 32.55 -24.37
N LEU A 437 -5.63 33.32 -25.32
CA LEU A 437 -6.12 34.68 -25.06
C LEU A 437 -7.31 34.70 -24.10
N GLU A 438 -8.18 33.69 -24.13
CA GLU A 438 -9.29 33.59 -23.18
C GLU A 438 -8.78 33.29 -21.77
N ILE A 439 -7.82 32.37 -21.62
CA ILE A 439 -7.17 32.09 -20.33
C ILE A 439 -6.49 33.37 -19.80
N ALA A 440 -5.74 34.07 -20.65
CA ALA A 440 -5.07 35.32 -20.28
C ALA A 440 -6.02 36.42 -19.81
N LYS A 441 -7.26 36.48 -20.33
CA LYS A 441 -8.28 37.46 -19.90
C LYS A 441 -8.86 37.16 -18.52
N LEU A 442 -8.76 35.91 -18.07
CA LEU A 442 -9.25 35.47 -16.76
C LEU A 442 -8.23 35.73 -15.64
N GLU A 443 -6.96 35.95 -15.98
CA GLU A 443 -5.92 36.30 -15.02
C GLU A 443 -6.15 37.69 -14.41
N ASP A 444 -5.84 37.83 -13.12
CA ASP A 444 -5.79 39.13 -12.47
C ASP A 444 -4.63 39.95 -13.03
N LYS A 445 -4.84 41.25 -13.28
CA LYS A 445 -3.88 42.10 -14.02
C LYS A 445 -2.52 42.24 -13.33
N GLU A 446 -2.47 42.05 -12.02
CA GLU A 446 -1.23 42.12 -11.23
C GLU A 446 -0.43 40.79 -11.27
N ASP A 447 -1.05 39.69 -11.71
CA ASP A 447 -0.50 38.33 -11.73
C ASP A 447 -0.53 37.65 -13.11
N SER A 448 -0.50 38.44 -14.21
CA SER A 448 -0.71 37.93 -15.57
C SER A 448 0.46 37.10 -16.14
N LYS A 449 0.55 35.81 -15.79
CA LYS A 449 1.62 34.89 -16.24
C LYS A 449 1.40 34.46 -17.70
N ILE A 450 0.16 34.17 -18.07
CA ILE A 450 -0.23 33.74 -19.42
C ILE A 450 -0.16 34.90 -20.39
N THR A 451 -0.56 36.10 -19.97
CA THR A 451 -0.38 37.31 -20.79
C THR A 451 1.10 37.57 -21.10
N GLU A 452 1.99 37.45 -20.10
CA GLU A 452 3.43 37.57 -20.32
C GLU A 452 3.95 36.49 -21.27
N PHE A 453 3.53 35.23 -21.07
CA PHE A 453 3.88 34.12 -21.95
C PHE A 453 3.49 34.39 -23.41
N LEU A 454 2.25 34.80 -23.67
CA LEU A 454 1.76 35.16 -25.00
C LEU A 454 2.60 36.28 -25.64
N ASN A 455 2.95 37.32 -24.88
CA ASN A 455 3.82 38.39 -25.36
C ASN A 455 5.21 37.88 -25.76
N PHE A 456 5.76 36.87 -25.05
CA PHE A 456 7.05 36.29 -25.42
C PHE A 456 6.99 35.48 -26.72
N ILE A 457 5.90 34.73 -26.94
CA ILE A 457 5.74 33.92 -28.16
C ILE A 457 5.06 34.68 -29.30
N ASN A 458 4.64 35.94 -29.10
CA ASN A 458 4.00 36.77 -30.12
C ASN A 458 4.74 36.80 -31.49
N PRO A 459 6.09 36.84 -31.55
CA PRO A 459 6.82 36.82 -32.82
C PRO A 459 6.65 35.55 -33.65
N VAL A 460 6.11 34.47 -33.07
CA VAL A 460 5.83 33.18 -33.72
C VAL A 460 4.52 33.24 -34.52
N PHE A 461 3.64 34.20 -34.23
CA PHE A 461 2.34 34.36 -34.90
C PHE A 461 2.39 35.31 -36.12
N GLU A 462 3.52 35.99 -36.34
CA GLU A 462 3.79 36.85 -37.51
C GLU A 462 4.49 36.07 -38.63
#